data_AF-A0AAC9BF42-F1
#
_entry.id   AF-A0AAC9BF42-F1
#
_cell.length_a   1.000
_cell.length_b   1.000
_cell.length_c   1.000
_cell.angle_alpha   90.00
_cell.angle_beta   90.00
_cell.angle_gamma   90.00
#
_symmetry.space_group_name_H-M   'P 1'
#
loop_
_entity.id
_entity.type
_entity.pdbx_description
1 polymer ?
#
loop_
_entity_poly.entity_id
_entity_poly.type
_entity_poly.pdbx_seq_one_letter_code
_entity_poly.pdbx_strand_id
1 'polypeptide(L)'
;MIRMISGAELPTSGKIARAMSVSWPLAFGGAFQGSLTGMDNLRFICRVYGADAKAAEPFVQEFSELGYYLREPVKSYSAGMRARLAFAISMAIEFDCFLIDEIVAVGDSRFHAKCHQELFERRSDRALIIVSHDAGYIREHCDRAAVLVQGKLHTFEQIDEAYTFYQQSAG
;
A
#
# COMPACT_ATOMS: atom_id res chain seq x y z
N MET A 1 -7.37 6.65 9.66
CA MET A 1 -7.97 5.29 9.67
C MET A 1 -6.98 4.23 9.19
N ILE A 2 -6.42 4.34 7.98
CA ILE A 2 -5.46 3.36 7.42
C ILE A 2 -4.30 3.02 8.37
N ARG A 3 -3.70 4.00 9.04
CA ARG A 3 -2.62 3.76 10.01
C ARG A 3 -3.04 2.88 11.20
N MET A 4 -4.30 2.98 11.61
CA MET A 4 -4.87 2.10 12.64
C MET A 4 -5.18 0.71 12.08
N ILE A 5 -5.57 0.60 10.81
CA ILE A 5 -5.79 -0.69 10.14
C ILE A 5 -4.47 -1.43 9.93
N SER A 6 -3.38 -0.74 9.56
CA SER A 6 -2.05 -1.34 9.44
C SER A 6 -1.43 -1.68 10.80
N GLY A 7 -1.82 -1.00 11.87
CA GLY A 7 -1.24 -1.17 13.21
C GLY A 7 -0.04 -0.28 13.49
N ALA A 8 0.21 0.70 12.63
CA ALA A 8 1.13 1.78 12.91
C ALA A 8 0.63 2.70 14.03
N GLU A 9 -0.68 2.74 14.29
CA GLU A 9 -1.29 3.49 15.39
C GLU A 9 -2.33 2.65 16.13
N LEU A 10 -2.42 2.87 17.45
CA LEU A 10 -3.45 2.27 18.29
C LEU A 10 -4.68 3.19 18.37
N PRO A 11 -5.90 2.63 18.44
CA PRO A 11 -7.09 3.44 18.66
C PRO A 11 -7.08 3.99 20.09
N THR A 12 -7.62 5.20 20.29
CA THR A 12 -7.80 5.78 21.62
C THR A 12 -8.75 4.96 22.49
N SER A 13 -9.74 4.32 21.87
CA SER A 13 -10.71 3.43 22.52
C SER A 13 -11.22 2.36 21.54
N GLY A 14 -11.79 1.28 22.06
CA GLY A 14 -12.25 0.15 21.24
C GLY A 14 -11.14 -0.86 20.93
N LYS A 15 -11.39 -1.75 19.95
CA LYS A 15 -10.46 -2.82 19.56
C LYS A 15 -10.49 -3.00 18.04
N ILE A 16 -9.33 -3.28 17.47
CA ILE A 16 -9.17 -3.66 16.06
C ILE A 16 -8.76 -5.13 16.06
N ALA A 17 -9.66 -6.01 15.61
CA ALA A 17 -9.37 -7.43 15.43
C ALA A 17 -8.94 -7.69 13.99
N ARG A 18 -7.85 -8.43 13.81
CA ARG A 18 -7.32 -8.83 12.50
C ARG A 18 -7.12 -10.33 12.53
N ALA A 19 -7.72 -11.03 11.57
CA ALA A 19 -7.58 -12.47 11.42
C ALA A 19 -6.60 -12.85 10.28
N MET A 20 -6.02 -11.85 9.61
CA MET A 20 -5.15 -12.01 8.46
C MET A 20 -4.02 -10.98 8.50
N SER A 21 -2.96 -11.21 7.73
CA SER A 21 -1.86 -10.27 7.58
C SER A 21 -2.29 -9.07 6.73
N VAL A 22 -1.93 -7.86 7.17
CA VAL A 22 -2.30 -6.61 6.52
C VAL A 22 -1.04 -5.81 6.26
N SER A 23 -0.87 -5.35 5.03
CA SER A 23 0.27 -4.51 4.65
C SER A 23 0.21 -3.14 5.34
N TRP A 24 1.29 -2.38 5.28
CA TRP A 24 1.22 -0.93 5.43
C TRP A 24 0.69 -0.29 4.13
N PRO A 25 0.21 0.98 4.17
CA PRO A 25 -0.14 1.69 2.95
C PRO A 25 0.98 1.61 1.90
N LEU A 26 0.64 1.14 0.71
CA LEU A 26 1.61 0.96 -0.36
C LEU A 26 2.32 2.28 -0.66
N ALA A 27 3.57 2.18 -1.13
CA ALA A 27 4.45 3.31 -1.39
C ALA A 27 4.85 4.17 -0.17
N PHE A 28 4.36 3.84 1.03
CA PHE A 28 4.80 4.51 2.25
C PHE A 28 6.22 4.07 2.65
N GLY A 29 7.18 4.95 2.43
CA GLY A 29 8.59 4.75 2.80
C GLY A 29 8.92 5.10 4.26
N GLY A 30 7.93 5.34 5.13
CA GLY A 30 8.20 5.77 6.51
C GLY A 30 8.85 4.71 7.40
N ALA A 31 8.89 3.45 6.95
CA ALA A 31 9.66 2.38 7.59
C ALA A 31 11.15 2.39 7.20
N PHE A 32 11.57 3.23 6.24
CA PHE A 32 12.95 3.25 5.79
C PHE A 32 13.88 4.00 6.75
N GLN A 33 15.00 3.36 7.04
CA GLN A 33 16.14 4.02 7.64
C GLN A 33 16.98 4.68 6.53
N GLY A 34 16.99 6.02 6.51
CA GLY A 34 17.62 6.79 5.43
C GLY A 34 19.14 6.61 5.31
N SER A 35 19.82 6.27 6.40
CA SER A 35 21.27 5.99 6.38
C SER A 35 21.61 4.61 5.82
N LEU A 36 20.64 3.69 5.78
CA LEU A 36 20.82 2.34 5.25
C LEU A 36 20.59 2.30 3.74
N THR A 37 21.18 1.33 3.08
CA THR A 37 20.98 1.12 1.63
C THR A 37 19.57 0.59 1.33
N GLY A 38 19.16 0.62 0.06
CA GLY A 38 17.91 -0.04 -0.34
C GLY A 38 17.88 -1.53 0.03
N MET A 39 18.99 -2.24 -0.15
CA MET A 39 19.13 -3.66 0.22
C MET A 39 19.09 -3.88 1.74
N ASP A 40 19.67 -2.98 2.52
CA ASP A 40 19.62 -3.09 3.98
C ASP A 40 18.21 -2.82 4.51
N ASN A 41 17.48 -1.87 3.90
CA ASN A 41 16.07 -1.65 4.21
C ASN A 41 15.20 -2.85 3.85
N LEU A 42 15.45 -3.52 2.71
CA LEU A 42 14.81 -4.78 2.37
C LEU A 42 15.04 -5.83 3.46
N ARG A 43 16.30 -6.07 3.84
CA ARG A 43 16.63 -7.07 4.88
C ARG A 43 15.99 -6.74 6.22
N PHE A 44 15.97 -5.47 6.60
CA PHE A 44 15.34 -5.00 7.82
C PHE A 44 13.84 -5.28 7.80
N ILE A 45 13.14 -4.91 6.74
CA ILE A 45 11.70 -5.09 6.62
C ILE A 45 11.34 -6.58 6.54
N CYS A 46 12.06 -7.39 5.74
CA CYS A 46 11.87 -8.84 5.72
C CYS A 46 11.98 -9.47 7.11
N ARG A 47 12.96 -9.03 7.92
CA ARG A 47 13.10 -9.50 9.31
C ARG A 47 11.92 -9.12 10.19
N VAL A 48 11.39 -7.90 10.04
CA VAL A 48 10.21 -7.43 10.79
C VAL A 48 8.98 -8.30 10.49
N TYR A 49 8.82 -8.73 9.23
CA TYR A 49 7.66 -9.51 8.78
C TYR A 49 7.92 -11.02 8.65
N GLY A 50 9.08 -11.52 9.09
CA GLY A 50 9.41 -12.95 9.04
C GLY A 50 9.61 -13.52 7.62
N ALA A 51 9.90 -12.67 6.63
CA ALA A 51 10.15 -13.07 5.25
C ALA A 51 11.65 -13.35 4.99
N ASP A 52 11.95 -14.21 4.01
CA ASP A 52 13.33 -14.45 3.57
C ASP A 52 13.81 -13.34 2.62
N ALA A 53 14.71 -12.49 3.12
CA ALA A 53 15.30 -11.41 2.33
C ALA A 53 16.03 -11.93 1.07
N LYS A 54 16.69 -13.09 1.13
CA LYS A 54 17.42 -13.63 -0.04
C LYS A 54 16.48 -14.07 -1.15
N ALA A 55 15.31 -14.60 -0.78
CA ALA A 55 14.26 -14.95 -1.73
C ALA A 55 13.59 -13.69 -2.32
N ALA A 56 13.43 -12.64 -1.52
CA ALA A 56 12.83 -11.37 -1.94
C ALA A 56 13.76 -10.49 -2.80
N GLU A 57 15.08 -10.60 -2.62
CA GLU A 57 16.10 -9.75 -3.27
C GLU A 57 15.96 -9.70 -4.81
N PRO A 58 15.86 -10.83 -5.55
CA PRO A 58 15.71 -10.80 -7.01
C PRO A 58 14.45 -10.05 -7.47
N PHE A 59 13.31 -10.32 -6.82
CA PHE A 59 12.06 -9.64 -7.14
C PHE A 59 12.17 -8.14 -6.90
N VAL A 60 12.72 -7.70 -5.76
CA VAL A 60 12.84 -6.27 -5.47
C VAL A 60 13.80 -5.56 -6.43
N GLN A 61 14.89 -6.21 -6.81
CA GLN A 61 15.84 -5.67 -7.78
C GLN A 61 15.18 -5.42 -9.15
N GLU A 62 14.44 -6.42 -9.65
CA GLU A 62 13.73 -6.32 -10.92
C GLU A 62 12.52 -5.39 -10.85
N PHE A 63 11.72 -5.51 -9.79
CA PHE A 63 10.47 -4.78 -9.66
C PHE A 63 10.73 -3.28 -9.55
N SER A 64 11.63 -2.88 -8.63
CA SER A 64 11.92 -1.47 -8.35
C SER A 64 12.60 -0.74 -9.51
N GLU A 65 13.30 -1.46 -10.39
CA GLU A 65 14.17 -0.94 -11.48
C GLU A 65 15.12 0.18 -11.04
N LEU A 66 15.62 0.10 -9.80
CA LEU A 66 16.57 1.06 -9.22
C LEU A 66 18.04 0.74 -9.55
N GLY A 67 18.32 -0.48 -10.03
CA GLY A 67 19.67 -0.89 -10.41
C GLY A 67 20.70 -0.68 -9.31
N TYR A 68 21.79 0.03 -9.62
CA TYR A 68 22.89 0.26 -8.68
C TYR A 68 22.48 1.07 -7.44
N TYR A 69 21.44 1.91 -7.54
CA TYR A 69 20.99 2.73 -6.43
C TYR A 69 20.54 1.89 -5.23
N LEU A 70 20.18 0.63 -5.41
CA LEU A 70 19.84 -0.28 -4.30
C LEU A 70 20.99 -0.48 -3.30
N ARG A 71 22.22 -0.16 -3.69
CA ARG A 71 23.42 -0.17 -2.84
C ARG A 71 23.77 1.21 -2.26
N GLU A 72 23.00 2.24 -2.58
CA GLU A 72 23.16 3.59 -2.08
C GLU A 72 22.23 3.86 -0.88
N PRO A 73 22.61 4.76 0.05
CA PRO A 73 21.75 5.15 1.16
C PRO A 73 20.41 5.73 0.71
N VAL A 74 19.29 5.28 1.28
CA VAL A 74 17.94 5.71 0.87
C VAL A 74 17.70 7.22 1.03
N LYS A 75 18.44 7.90 1.90
CA LYS A 75 18.40 9.37 2.04
C LYS A 75 18.79 10.12 0.76
N SER A 76 19.54 9.52 -0.16
CA SER A 76 19.92 10.15 -1.44
C SER A 76 18.86 9.99 -2.53
N TYR A 77 17.83 9.17 -2.30
CA TYR A 77 16.84 8.83 -3.31
C TYR A 77 15.93 10.03 -3.60
N SER A 78 15.39 10.10 -4.82
CA SER A 78 14.24 10.96 -5.10
C SER A 78 12.97 10.42 -4.44
N ALA A 79 11.90 11.21 -4.40
CA ALA A 79 10.60 10.75 -3.91
C ALA A 79 10.09 9.54 -4.71
N GLY A 80 10.22 9.58 -6.04
CA GLY A 80 9.84 8.47 -6.92
C GLY A 80 10.66 7.21 -6.67
N MET A 81 11.98 7.33 -6.48
CA MET A 81 12.82 6.17 -6.16
C MET A 81 12.45 5.53 -4.82
N ARG A 82 12.20 6.35 -3.78
CA ARG A 82 11.74 5.83 -2.48
C ARG A 82 10.41 5.09 -2.61
N ALA A 83 9.47 5.68 -3.34
CA ALA A 83 8.16 5.08 -3.53
C ALA A 83 8.24 3.77 -4.34
N ARG A 84 9.07 3.70 -5.39
CA ARG A 84 9.34 2.46 -6.15
C ARG A 84 9.95 1.36 -5.28
N LEU A 85 10.93 1.71 -4.43
CA LEU A 85 11.51 0.77 -3.47
C LEU A 85 10.46 0.29 -2.47
N ALA A 86 9.67 1.21 -1.90
CA ALA A 86 8.66 0.88 -0.91
C ALA A 86 7.60 -0.06 -1.47
N PHE A 87 7.14 0.22 -2.69
CA PHE A 87 6.20 -0.65 -3.39
C PHE A 87 6.80 -2.03 -3.67
N ALA A 88 8.02 -2.10 -4.19
CA ALA A 88 8.70 -3.37 -4.48
C ALA A 88 8.85 -4.23 -3.21
N ILE A 89 9.24 -3.64 -2.08
CA ILE A 89 9.38 -4.36 -0.81
C ILE A 89 8.01 -4.80 -0.28
N SER A 90 6.97 -3.96 -0.38
CA SER A 90 5.61 -4.34 0.00
C SER A 90 5.10 -5.54 -0.79
N MET A 91 5.40 -5.60 -2.09
CA MET A 91 5.01 -6.71 -2.97
C MET A 91 5.87 -7.97 -2.78
N ALA A 92 7.07 -7.84 -2.19
CA ALA A 92 7.93 -8.98 -1.89
C ALA A 92 7.52 -9.73 -0.61
N ILE A 93 6.63 -9.13 0.19
CA ILE A 93 6.09 -9.75 1.39
C ILE A 93 4.66 -10.21 1.09
N GLU A 94 4.40 -11.47 1.38
CA GLU A 94 3.10 -12.09 1.15
C GLU A 94 2.10 -11.66 2.23
N PHE A 95 1.37 -10.59 1.95
CA PHE A 95 0.22 -10.16 2.75
C PHE A 95 -1.10 -10.74 2.21
N ASP A 96 -2.02 -11.04 3.11
CA ASP A 96 -3.39 -11.43 2.77
C ASP A 96 -4.23 -10.23 2.34
N CYS A 97 -3.91 -9.04 2.87
CA CYS A 97 -4.57 -7.79 2.56
C CYS A 97 -3.58 -6.65 2.30
N PHE A 98 -3.74 -5.97 1.17
CA PHE A 98 -2.97 -4.78 0.83
C PHE A 98 -3.77 -3.48 1.06
N LEU A 99 -3.11 -2.50 1.66
CA LEU A 99 -3.67 -1.17 1.91
C LEU A 99 -3.19 -0.19 0.84
N ILE A 100 -4.11 0.43 0.12
CA ILE A 100 -3.84 1.43 -0.90
C ILE A 100 -4.38 2.77 -0.38
N ASP A 101 -3.48 3.70 -0.08
CA ASP A 101 -3.81 5.05 0.38
C ASP A 101 -3.59 6.02 -0.78
N GLU A 102 -4.70 6.43 -1.40
CA GLU A 102 -4.82 7.09 -2.69
C GLU A 102 -4.37 6.27 -3.90
N ILE A 103 -4.69 6.79 -5.10
CA ILE A 103 -4.11 6.28 -6.35
C ILE A 103 -2.61 6.17 -6.13
N VAL A 104 -2.06 4.99 -6.44
CA VAL A 104 -0.63 4.71 -6.37
C VAL A 104 0.10 5.60 -7.38
N ALA A 105 0.24 6.90 -7.09
CA ALA A 105 0.81 7.95 -7.93
C ALA A 105 2.34 7.88 -7.90
N VAL A 106 2.88 6.70 -8.17
CA VAL A 106 4.29 6.40 -8.02
C VAL A 106 4.94 6.14 -9.35
N GLY A 107 5.89 7.00 -9.69
CA GLY A 107 6.76 6.81 -10.84
C GLY A 107 6.13 7.28 -12.14
N ASP A 108 6.59 6.70 -13.24
CA ASP A 108 6.07 6.96 -14.58
C ASP A 108 4.91 6.01 -14.91
N SER A 109 4.19 6.31 -15.99
CA SER A 109 3.04 5.52 -16.46
C SER A 109 3.36 4.03 -16.66
N ARG A 110 4.61 3.69 -16.96
CA ARG A 110 5.05 2.30 -17.10
C ARG A 110 5.13 1.60 -15.75
N PHE A 111 5.73 2.23 -14.74
CA PHE A 111 5.78 1.66 -13.38
C PHE A 111 4.37 1.53 -12.80
N HIS A 112 3.50 2.51 -13.06
CA HIS A 112 2.08 2.44 -12.74
C HIS A 112 1.39 1.19 -13.30
N ALA A 113 1.56 0.91 -14.60
CA ALA A 113 0.98 -0.28 -15.23
C ALA A 113 1.50 -1.58 -14.60
N LYS A 114 2.80 -1.61 -14.23
CA LYS A 114 3.41 -2.75 -13.54
C LYS A 114 2.81 -2.96 -12.15
N CYS A 115 2.60 -1.89 -11.38
CA CYS A 115 1.93 -1.95 -10.08
C CYS A 115 0.48 -2.45 -10.21
N HIS A 116 -0.24 -1.97 -11.23
CA HIS A 116 -1.62 -2.37 -11.50
C HIS A 116 -1.70 -3.87 -11.80
N GLN A 117 -0.88 -4.36 -12.74
CA GLN A 117 -0.81 -5.78 -13.06
C GLN A 117 -0.46 -6.64 -11.82
N GLU A 118 0.50 -6.20 -11.01
CA GLU A 118 0.91 -6.98 -9.83
C GLU A 118 -0.20 -7.05 -8.77
N LEU A 119 -0.93 -5.95 -8.52
CA LEU A 119 -1.99 -5.89 -7.51
C LEU A 119 -3.29 -6.55 -7.97
N PHE A 120 -3.75 -6.23 -9.18
CA PHE A 120 -5.11 -6.54 -9.61
C PHE A 120 -5.20 -7.79 -10.49
N GLU A 121 -4.11 -8.18 -11.17
CA GLU A 121 -4.10 -9.42 -11.96
C GLU A 121 -3.45 -10.56 -11.15
N ARG A 122 -2.19 -10.39 -10.78
CA ARG A 122 -1.38 -11.45 -10.13
C ARG A 122 -1.81 -11.76 -8.70
N ARG A 123 -2.32 -10.75 -7.99
CA ARG A 123 -2.77 -10.84 -6.60
C ARG A 123 -4.29 -10.65 -6.48
N SER A 124 -5.03 -11.02 -7.53
CA SER A 124 -6.50 -11.00 -7.54
C SER A 124 -7.15 -11.90 -6.48
N ASP A 125 -6.39 -12.83 -5.90
CA ASP A 125 -6.79 -13.67 -4.78
C ASP A 125 -6.67 -12.98 -3.40
N ARG A 126 -6.10 -11.77 -3.34
CA ARG A 126 -5.83 -11.03 -2.10
C ARG A 126 -6.86 -9.96 -1.84
N ALA A 127 -7.08 -9.66 -0.56
CA ALA A 127 -7.97 -8.58 -0.17
C ALA A 127 -7.32 -7.21 -0.40
N LEU A 128 -8.09 -6.24 -0.86
CA LEU A 128 -7.63 -4.86 -1.04
C LEU A 128 -8.48 -3.91 -0.21
N ILE A 129 -7.84 -2.99 0.51
CA ILE A 129 -8.51 -1.84 1.13
C ILE A 129 -7.98 -0.60 0.43
N ILE A 130 -8.83 0.03 -0.37
CA ILE A 130 -8.50 1.22 -1.14
C ILE A 130 -9.18 2.43 -0.49
N VAL A 131 -8.40 3.46 -0.21
CA VAL A 131 -8.90 4.79 0.18
C VAL A 131 -8.59 5.74 -0.95
N SER A 132 -9.61 6.32 -1.58
CA SER A 132 -9.42 7.34 -2.60
C SER A 132 -10.61 8.28 -2.70
N HIS A 133 -10.36 9.49 -3.20
CA HIS A 133 -11.38 10.45 -3.60
C HIS A 133 -11.86 10.26 -5.06
N ASP A 134 -11.18 9.42 -5.84
CA ASP A 134 -11.58 9.10 -7.22
C ASP A 134 -12.65 7.99 -7.23
N ALA A 135 -13.90 8.40 -7.48
CA ALA A 135 -15.02 7.47 -7.54
C ALA A 135 -14.98 6.52 -8.75
N GLY A 136 -14.32 6.90 -9.85
CA GLY A 136 -14.09 6.02 -10.98
C GLY A 136 -13.16 4.88 -10.58
N TYR A 137 -12.05 5.21 -9.92
CA TYR A 137 -11.09 4.23 -9.43
C TYR A 137 -11.71 3.25 -8.42
N ILE A 138 -12.51 3.76 -7.47
CA ILE A 138 -13.23 2.92 -6.51
C ILE A 138 -14.24 2.01 -7.22
N ARG A 139 -14.99 2.52 -8.20
CA ARG A 139 -15.97 1.72 -8.96
C ARG A 139 -15.33 0.61 -9.78
N GLU A 140 -14.12 0.84 -10.30
CA GLU A 140 -13.41 -0.15 -11.11
C GLU A 140 -12.79 -1.28 -10.26
N HIS A 141 -12.35 -0.99 -9.03
CA HIS A 141 -11.50 -1.91 -8.26
C HIS A 141 -12.12 -2.44 -6.95
N CYS A 142 -13.28 -1.95 -6.52
CA CYS A 142 -13.91 -2.33 -5.26
C CYS A 142 -15.29 -2.93 -5.47
N ASP A 143 -15.59 -4.02 -4.74
CA ASP A 143 -16.93 -4.62 -4.71
C ASP A 143 -17.88 -3.89 -3.74
N ARG A 144 -17.32 -3.31 -2.67
CA ARG A 144 -18.06 -2.65 -1.57
C ARG A 144 -17.34 -1.36 -1.19
N ALA A 145 -18.07 -0.42 -0.60
CA ALA A 145 -17.52 0.87 -0.20
C ALA A 145 -17.94 1.29 1.20
N ALA A 146 -17.13 2.15 1.81
CA ALA A 146 -17.48 2.81 3.04
C ALA A 146 -17.11 4.30 2.96
N VAL A 147 -18.00 5.16 3.45
CA VAL A 147 -17.82 6.61 3.46
C VAL A 147 -17.63 7.08 4.88
N LEU A 148 -16.53 7.80 5.12
CA LEU A 148 -16.23 8.38 6.43
C LEU A 148 -16.73 9.83 6.48
N VAL A 149 -17.74 10.10 7.30
CA VAL A 149 -18.33 11.44 7.48
C VAL A 149 -18.27 11.81 8.96
N GLN A 150 -17.62 12.94 9.28
CA GLN A 150 -17.53 13.46 10.66
C GLN A 150 -17.09 12.40 11.69
N GLY A 151 -16.15 11.53 11.31
CA GLY A 151 -15.63 10.47 12.18
C GLY A 151 -16.51 9.22 12.29
N LYS A 152 -17.62 9.13 11.56
CA LYS A 152 -18.49 7.95 11.47
C LYS A 152 -18.34 7.28 10.11
N LEU A 153 -18.14 5.97 10.12
CA LEU A 153 -18.01 5.17 8.92
C LEU A 153 -19.38 4.59 8.52
N HIS A 154 -19.83 4.88 7.31
CA HIS A 154 -21.06 4.39 6.72
C HIS A 154 -20.71 3.35 5.64
N THR A 155 -21.20 2.12 5.77
CA THR A 155 -20.87 1.02 4.86
C THR A 155 -21.98 0.78 3.84
N PHE A 156 -21.61 0.43 2.62
CA PHE A 156 -22.52 0.20 1.50
C PHE A 156 -22.11 -1.07 0.74
N GLU A 157 -23.11 -1.87 0.36
CA GLU A 157 -22.89 -3.04 -0.52
C GLU A 157 -22.72 -2.62 -1.98
N GLN A 158 -23.29 -1.48 -2.38
CA GLN A 158 -23.20 -0.96 -3.74
C GLN A 158 -22.37 0.33 -3.78
N ILE A 159 -21.42 0.39 -4.71
CA ILE A 159 -20.53 1.55 -4.88
C ILE A 159 -21.32 2.83 -5.23
N ASP A 160 -22.36 2.72 -6.05
CA ASP A 160 -23.13 3.89 -6.47
C ASP A 160 -23.97 4.51 -5.34
N GLU A 161 -24.43 3.69 -4.39
CA GLU A 161 -25.09 4.17 -3.16
C GLU A 161 -24.10 4.93 -2.27
N ALA A 162 -22.90 4.37 -2.07
CA ALA A 162 -21.83 5.04 -1.34
C ALA A 162 -21.47 6.38 -1.97
N TYR A 163 -21.33 6.42 -3.30
CA TYR A 163 -20.98 7.65 -4.01
C TYR A 163 -22.08 8.71 -3.88
N THR A 164 -23.34 8.31 -4.01
CA THR A 164 -24.49 9.21 -3.80
C THR A 164 -24.48 9.80 -2.40
N PHE A 165 -24.27 8.96 -1.37
CA PHE A 165 -24.16 9.42 0.02
C PHE A 165 -22.96 10.35 0.24
N TYR A 166 -21.80 10.04 -0.36
CA TYR A 166 -20.62 10.89 -0.30
C TYR A 166 -20.87 12.28 -0.89
N GLN A 167 -21.49 12.37 -2.07
CA GLN A 167 -21.82 13.66 -2.69
C GLN A 167 -22.79 14.49 -1.84
N GLN A 168 -23.79 13.85 -1.22
CA GLN A 168 -24.75 14.53 -0.36
C GLN A 168 -24.12 15.02 0.96
N SER A 169 -23.10 14.31 1.46
CA SER A 169 -22.43 14.62 2.72
C SER A 169 -21.26 15.59 2.58
N ALA A 170 -20.77 15.79 1.35
CA ALA A 170 -19.68 16.71 1.02
C ALA A 170 -20.15 18.15 0.74
N GLY A 171 -21.47 18.39 0.70
CA GLY A 171 -22.10 19.72 0.65
C GLY A 171 -22.43 20.26 2.03
#